data_AF-A0A8J4WNP1-F1
#
_entry.id   AF-A0A8J4WNP1-F1
#
_cell.length_a   1.000
_cell.length_b   1.000
_cell.length_c   1.000
_cell.angle_alpha   90.00
_cell.angle_beta   90.00
_cell.angle_gamma   90.00
#
_symmetry.space_group_name_H-M   'P 1'
#
loop_
_entity.id
_entity.type
_entity.pdbx_description
1 polymer ?
#
loop_
_entity_poly.entity_id
_entity_poly.type
_entity_poly.pdbx_seq_one_letter_code
_entity_poly.pdbx_strand_id
1 'polypeptide(L)'
;MPFLHTLTGAIYLTQIFGSAFLAILFLQSGIDKVIDHRSNLEMAKGHFAKSQLAGVVSVLLAAITILEVAAGALSAIGCVI
;
A
#
# COMPACT_ATOMS: atom_id res chain seq x y z
N MET A 1 -24.27 15.62 15.17
CA MET A 1 -23.13 14.69 15.40
C MET A 1 -23.72 13.31 15.58
N PRO A 2 -23.47 12.34 14.69
CA PRO A 2 -23.95 10.98 14.91
C PRO A 2 -23.33 10.46 16.21
N PHE A 3 -24.14 9.86 17.08
CA PHE A 3 -23.65 9.22 18.30
C PHE A 3 -22.71 8.07 17.91
N LEU A 4 -21.46 8.10 18.38
CA LEU A 4 -20.45 7.07 18.08
C LEU A 4 -20.86 5.66 18.54
N HIS A 5 -21.80 5.57 19.48
CA HIS A 5 -22.36 4.31 19.99
C HIS A 5 -23.44 3.69 19.08
N THR A 6 -23.79 4.35 17.98
CA THR A 6 -24.70 3.78 16.97
C THR A 6 -23.92 2.91 15.99
N LEU A 7 -24.56 1.87 15.43
CA LEU A 7 -23.94 1.00 14.41
C LEU A 7 -23.37 1.83 13.24
N THR A 8 -24.09 2.88 12.84
CA THR A 8 -23.66 3.82 11.80
C THR A 8 -22.38 4.57 12.20
N GLY A 9 -22.28 5.07 13.44
CA GLY A 9 -21.07 5.72 13.95
C GLY A 9 -19.86 4.78 13.98
N ALA A 10 -20.07 3.53 14.38
CA ALA A 10 -19.02 2.51 14.35
C ALA A 10 -18.53 2.20 12.93
N ILE A 11 -19.45 2.09 11.97
CA ILE A 11 -19.12 1.89 10.55
C ILE A 11 -18.25 3.03 10.01
N TYR A 12 -18.62 4.29 10.26
CA TYR A 12 -17.83 5.44 9.82
C TYR A 12 -16.42 5.44 10.42
N LEU A 13 -16.29 5.14 11.71
CA LEU A 13 -14.97 5.02 12.35
C LEU A 13 -14.13 3.92 11.71
N THR A 14 -14.69 2.73 11.51
CA THR A 14 -13.97 1.62 10.86
C THR A 14 -13.56 1.97 9.44
N GLN A 15 -14.40 2.68 8.68
CA GLN A 15 -14.07 3.13 7.33
C GLN A 15 -12.91 4.13 7.33
N ILE A 16 -12.93 5.14 8.19
CA ILE A 16 -11.85 6.14 8.28
C ILE A 16 -10.56 5.49 8.75
N PHE A 17 -10.59 4.70 9.83
CA PHE A 17 -9.39 4.03 10.34
C PHE A 17 -8.83 3.01 9.35
N GLY A 18 -9.69 2.25 8.68
CA GLY A 18 -9.27 1.30 7.65
C GLY A 18 -8.63 2.03 6.46
N SER A 19 -9.26 3.10 5.97
CA SER A 19 -8.73 3.89 4.86
C SER A 19 -7.41 4.58 5.22
N ALA A 20 -7.31 5.16 6.41
CA ALA A 20 -6.07 5.73 6.91
C ALA A 20 -4.96 4.68 7.06
N PHE A 21 -5.27 3.49 7.60
CA PHE A 21 -4.31 2.40 7.74
C PHE A 21 -3.77 1.95 6.38
N LEU A 22 -4.65 1.70 5.41
CA LEU A 22 -4.26 1.30 4.06
C LEU A 22 -3.48 2.42 3.35
N ALA A 23 -3.89 3.68 3.50
CA ALA A 23 -3.19 4.82 2.96
C ALA A 23 -1.76 4.89 3.48
N ILE A 24 -1.57 4.82 4.81
CA ILE A 24 -0.25 4.88 5.44
C ILE A 24 0.60 3.70 4.97
N LEU A 25 0.09 2.47 5.07
CA LEU A 25 0.84 1.27 4.69
C LEU A 25 1.31 1.30 3.23
N PHE A 26 0.39 1.53 2.30
CA PHE A 26 0.71 1.46 0.88
C PHE A 26 1.53 2.66 0.41
N LEU A 27 1.26 3.86 0.93
CA LEU A 27 2.00 5.04 0.55
C LEU A 27 3.42 5.02 1.13
N GLN A 28 3.60 4.57 2.38
CA GLN A 28 4.94 4.36 2.95
C GLN A 28 5.73 3.32 2.16
N SER A 29 5.14 2.15 1.88
CA SER A 29 5.78 1.08 1.10
C SER A 29 6.08 1.50 -0.34
N GLY A 30 5.15 2.20 -1.00
CA GLY A 30 5.31 2.67 -2.37
C GLY A 30 6.37 3.76 -2.49
N ILE A 31 6.36 4.75 -1.60
CA ILE A 31 7.38 5.82 -1.59
C ILE A 31 8.76 5.23 -1.28
N ASP A 32 8.87 4.32 -0.31
CA ASP A 32 10.12 3.62 0.00
C ASP A 32 10.69 2.90 -1.23
N LYS A 33 9.85 2.18 -1.99
CA LYS A 33 10.29 1.52 -3.24
C LYS A 33 10.67 2.47 -4.37
N VAL A 34 10.17 3.70 -4.37
CA VAL A 34 10.57 4.73 -5.34
C VAL A 34 11.91 5.35 -4.96
N ILE A 35 12.10 5.68 -3.67
CA ILE A 35 13.30 6.34 -3.17
C ILE A 35 14.46 5.35 -3.05
N ASP A 36 14.23 4.20 -2.41
CA ASP A 36 15.21 3.12 -2.22
C ASP A 36 14.89 1.90 -3.11
N HIS A 37 14.74 2.19 -4.40
CA HIS A 37 14.45 1.17 -5.41
C HIS A 37 15.53 0.07 -5.48
N ARG A 38 16.80 0.45 -5.27
CA ARG A 38 17.95 -0.46 -5.40
C ARG A 38 17.95 -1.52 -4.30
N SER A 39 17.79 -1.11 -3.04
CA SER A 39 17.71 -2.04 -1.91
C SER A 39 16.52 -2.98 -2.04
N ASN A 40 15.34 -2.44 -2.41
CA ASN A 40 14.14 -3.24 -2.63
C ASN A 40 14.29 -4.25 -3.79
N LEU A 41 14.95 -3.86 -4.89
CA LEU A 41 15.26 -4.77 -6.00
C LEU A 41 16.23 -5.88 -5.58
N GLU A 42 17.26 -5.57 -4.79
CA GLU A 42 18.22 -6.58 -4.32
C GLU A 42 17.55 -7.60 -3.38
N MET A 43 16.71 -7.12 -2.45
CA MET A 43 15.88 -7.98 -1.60
C MET A 43 14.97 -8.88 -2.45
N ALA A 44 14.25 -8.31 -3.41
CA ALA A 44 13.33 -9.07 -4.25
C ALA A 44 14.08 -10.08 -5.14
N LYS A 45 15.23 -9.72 -5.70
CA LYS A 45 16.08 -10.64 -6.47
C LYS A 45 16.61 -11.78 -5.60
N GLY A 46 17.01 -11.50 -4.35
CA GLY A 46 17.42 -12.52 -3.39
C GLY A 46 16.28 -13.46 -3.01
N HIS A 47 15.09 -12.92 -2.77
CA HIS A 47 13.89 -13.68 -2.43
C HIS A 47 13.45 -14.61 -3.58
N PHE A 48 13.49 -14.10 -4.82
CA PHE A 48 13.10 -14.86 -6.01
C PHE A 48 14.27 -15.58 -6.72
N ALA A 49 15.46 -15.64 -6.13
CA ALA A 49 16.65 -16.21 -6.76
C ALA A 49 16.49 -17.69 -7.19
N LYS A 50 15.61 -18.44 -6.52
CA LYS A 50 15.29 -19.85 -6.83
C LYS A 50 13.97 -20.02 -7.58
N SER A 51 13.32 -18.93 -7.99
CA SER A 51 12.03 -18.94 -8.66
C SER A 51 12.19 -18.67 -10.15
N GLN A 52 11.26 -19.21 -10.96
CA GLN A 52 11.15 -18.90 -12.39
C GLN A 52 10.91 -17.41 -12.66
N LEU A 53 10.47 -16.64 -11.66
CA LEU A 53 10.24 -15.20 -11.76
C LEU A 53 11.53 -14.36 -11.65
N ALA A 54 12.70 -14.94 -11.40
CA ALA A 54 13.96 -14.22 -11.21
C ALA A 54 14.29 -13.21 -12.33
N GLY A 55 13.92 -13.51 -13.58
CA GLY A 55 14.15 -12.64 -14.73
C GLY A 55 13.21 -11.44 -14.83
N VAL A 56 12.04 -11.49 -14.19
CA VAL A 56 11.00 -10.44 -14.27
C VAL A 56 10.79 -9.68 -12.96
N VAL A 57 11.60 -9.96 -11.92
CA VAL A 57 11.51 -9.31 -10.60
C VAL A 57 11.52 -7.79 -10.69
N SER A 58 12.34 -7.22 -11.58
CA SER A 58 12.41 -5.76 -11.74
C SER A 58 11.10 -5.17 -12.26
N VAL A 59 10.43 -5.86 -13.18
CA VAL A 59 9.13 -5.45 -13.73
C VAL A 59 8.04 -5.64 -12.69
N LEU A 60 8.10 -6.75 -11.94
CA LEU A 60 7.16 -7.02 -10.85
C LEU A 60 7.27 -5.96 -9.74
N LEU A 61 8.49 -5.54 -9.40
CA LEU A 61 8.72 -4.49 -8.42
C LEU A 61 8.17 -3.14 -8.91
N ALA A 62 8.41 -2.77 -10.17
CA ALA A 62 7.84 -1.55 -10.72
C ALA A 62 6.30 -1.59 -10.75
N ALA A 63 5.71 -2.72 -11.14
CA ALA A 63 4.26 -2.89 -11.18
C ALA A 63 3.64 -2.81 -9.77
N ILE A 64 4.22 -3.47 -8.76
CA ILE A 64 3.71 -3.41 -7.39
C ILE A 64 3.85 -2.00 -6.82
N THR A 65 4.95 -1.28 -7.10
CA THR A 65 5.10 0.10 -6.65
C THR A 65 4.02 1.02 -7.21
N ILE A 66 3.68 0.89 -8.50
CA ILE A 66 2.58 1.67 -9.10
C ILE A 66 1.25 1.36 -8.42
N LEU A 67 0.96 0.06 -8.19
CA LEU A 67 -0.26 -0.37 -7.51
C LEU A 67 -0.31 0.11 -6.05
N GLU A 68 0.80 0.05 -5.32
CA GLU A 68 0.90 0.55 -3.95
C GLU A 68 0.65 2.06 -3.88
N VAL A 69 1.30 2.85 -4.74
CA VAL A 69 1.10 4.30 -4.76
C VAL A 69 -0.35 4.64 -5.13
N ALA A 70 -0.94 3.96 -6.13
CA ALA A 70 -2.32 4.19 -6.53
C ALA A 70 -3.33 3.78 -5.43
N ALA A 71 -3.14 2.60 -4.82
CA ALA A 71 -3.98 2.12 -3.73
C ALA A 71 -3.86 3.02 -2.48
N GLY A 72 -2.65 3.47 -2.17
CA GLY A 72 -2.39 4.42 -1.09
C GLY A 72 -3.08 5.76 -1.32
N ALA A 73 -2.99 6.31 -2.54
CA ALA A 73 -3.66 7.55 -2.91
C ALA A 73 -5.19 7.44 -2.86
N LEU A 74 -5.75 6.36 -3.42
CA LEU A 74 -7.20 6.12 -3.36
C LEU A 74 -7.69 5.92 -1.92
N SER A 75 -6.92 5.23 -1.08
CA SER A 75 -7.24 5.06 0.34
C SER A 75 -7.14 6.38 1.11
N ALA A 76 -6.18 7.24 0.77
CA ALA A 76 -6.07 8.58 1.35
C ALA A 76 -7.26 9.46 0.97
N ILE A 77 -7.70 9.41 -0.29
CA ILE A 77 -8.91 10.09 -0.76
C ILE A 77 -10.11 9.55 0.02
N GLY A 78 -10.29 8.23 0.11
CA GLY A 78 -11.38 7.59 0.87
C GLY A 78 -11.37 7.88 2.39
N CYS A 79 -10.29 8.41 2.94
CA CYS A 79 -10.23 8.88 4.32
C CYS A 79 -10.83 10.29 4.49
N VAL A 80 -10.89 11.08 3.41
CA VAL A 80 -11.27 12.49 3.42
C VAL A 80 -12.71 12.72 2.96
N ILE A 81 -13.23 11.87 2.06
CA ILE A 81 -14.62 11.87 1.58
C ILE A 81 -15.49 10.92 2.40
#